data_AF-A0A932NGR2-F1
#
_entry.id   AF-A0A932NGR2-F1
#
_cell.length_a   1.000
_cell.length_b   1.000
_cell.length_c   1.000
_cell.angle_alpha   90.00
_cell.angle_beta   90.00
_cell.angle_gamma   90.00
#
_symmetry.space_group_name_H-M   'P 1'
#
loop_
_entity.id
_entity.type
_entity.pdbx_description
1 polymer ?
#
loop_
_entity_poly.entity_id
_entity_poly.type
_entity_poly.pdbx_seq_one_letter_code
_entity_poly.pdbx_strand_id
1 'polypeptide(L)'
;MVKTTAKRVAIVCLAVLTCAAVGIQPRRGRERSRERDEAPARAPAPAAAPAAPRQRVGIAPRVETPRVPAPANELAPAAPGSSAAAPPVGIHRREGSENAPHRHYWHHLGGRRYSHYYDGRVHWYGYPRGADFWWTRPYGGYWWLYDGRYARWSYWSNGYWWWPGPGGVQYVFVNDGYYPYETARGLGRYATPVAGEDARGPWTSPDGRRLVEITGPEAQAVLFDKTATPPGYLRFLGAGAQRVRFSTGGAESLPTILVEFAGGGFALFDMDGRRLDANASAPAPSQAPRPPPMGELPPPPP
;
A
#
# COMPACT_ATOMS: atom_id res chain seq x y z
N MET A 1 -22.01 -5.36 -63.47
CA MET A 1 -20.55 -5.20 -63.63
C MET A 1 -20.05 -4.20 -62.60
N VAL A 2 -19.51 -4.66 -61.47
CA VAL A 2 -18.99 -3.78 -60.40
C VAL A 2 -17.47 -4.00 -60.34
N LYS A 3 -16.70 -2.94 -60.63
CA LYS A 3 -15.23 -2.96 -60.59
C LYS A 3 -14.76 -2.72 -59.16
N THR A 4 -14.10 -3.70 -58.57
CA THR A 4 -13.36 -3.59 -57.30
C THR A 4 -11.92 -3.20 -57.59
N THR A 5 -11.48 -2.05 -57.07
CA THR A 5 -10.10 -1.56 -57.22
C THR A 5 -9.38 -1.70 -55.88
N ALA A 6 -8.47 -2.67 -55.78
CA ALA A 6 -7.60 -2.87 -54.62
C ALA A 6 -6.40 -1.91 -54.67
N LYS A 7 -6.26 -1.03 -53.67
CA LYS A 7 -5.04 -0.24 -53.44
C LYS A 7 -4.10 -1.02 -52.52
N ARG A 8 -2.91 -1.35 -53.02
CA ARG A 8 -1.78 -1.85 -52.23
C ARG A 8 -1.05 -0.65 -51.62
N VAL A 9 -0.91 -0.62 -50.30
CA VAL A 9 -0.05 0.33 -49.58
C VAL A 9 1.21 -0.43 -49.18
N ALA A 10 2.36 0.00 -49.71
CA ALA A 10 3.67 -0.49 -49.32
C ALA A 10 4.14 0.26 -48.07
N ILE A 11 4.46 -0.48 -47.01
CA ILE A 11 5.06 0.06 -45.79
C ILE A 11 6.58 -0.10 -45.92
N VAL A 12 7.28 1.02 -45.95
CA VAL A 12 8.74 1.11 -45.90
C VAL A 12 9.17 1.11 -44.42
N CYS A 13 9.84 0.06 -43.98
CA CYS A 13 10.51 0.02 -42.68
C CYS A 13 11.85 0.75 -42.76
N LEU A 14 11.97 1.89 -42.08
CA LEU A 14 13.24 2.57 -41.84
C LEU A 14 13.69 2.27 -40.40
N ALA A 15 14.69 1.41 -40.25
CA ALA A 15 15.35 1.15 -38.98
C ALA A 15 16.49 2.17 -38.80
N VAL A 16 16.37 3.04 -37.79
CA VAL A 16 17.48 3.88 -37.34
C VAL A 16 18.02 3.29 -36.04
N LEU A 17 19.23 2.78 -36.12
CA LEU A 17 20.02 2.23 -35.02
C LEU A 17 20.90 3.35 -34.47
N THR A 18 20.66 3.79 -33.23
CA THR A 18 21.56 4.72 -32.53
C THR A 18 22.15 4.04 -31.31
N CYS A 19 23.44 3.69 -31.41
CA CYS A 19 24.27 3.27 -30.29
C CYS A 19 24.69 4.52 -29.49
N ALA A 20 24.38 4.56 -28.19
CA ALA A 20 24.97 5.51 -27.26
C ALA A 20 25.91 4.78 -26.30
N ALA A 21 27.18 5.16 -26.35
CA ALA A 21 28.26 4.61 -25.55
C ALA A 21 28.16 5.04 -24.07
N VAL A 22 28.42 4.09 -23.17
CA VAL A 22 28.51 4.27 -21.73
C VAL A 22 29.87 4.87 -21.37
N GLY A 23 29.87 6.10 -20.88
CA GLY A 23 31.05 6.75 -20.32
C GLY A 23 31.26 6.36 -18.85
N ILE A 24 32.33 5.62 -18.57
CA ILE A 24 32.80 5.28 -17.23
C ILE A 24 33.59 6.49 -16.69
N GLN A 25 33.14 7.09 -15.59
CA GLN A 25 33.89 8.12 -14.84
C GLN A 25 34.71 7.47 -13.72
N PRO A 26 36.00 7.81 -13.56
CA PRO A 26 36.86 7.22 -12.52
C PRO A 26 36.61 7.82 -11.13
N ARG A 27 36.61 6.94 -10.12
CA ARG A 27 36.60 7.27 -8.68
C ARG A 27 37.83 8.11 -8.31
N ARG A 28 37.62 9.35 -7.87
CA ARG A 28 38.63 10.13 -7.15
C ARG A 28 38.73 9.65 -5.70
N GLY A 29 39.90 9.12 -5.35
CA GLY A 29 40.30 8.88 -3.97
C GLY A 29 40.46 10.19 -3.21
N ARG A 30 40.00 10.21 -1.96
CA ARG A 30 40.21 11.33 -1.04
C ARG A 30 41.23 10.87 0.00
N GLU A 31 42.45 11.38 -0.18
CA GLU A 31 43.59 11.21 0.71
C GLU A 31 43.30 11.78 2.09
N ARG A 32 43.86 11.08 3.09
CA ARG A 32 43.95 11.49 4.48
C ARG A 32 45.15 12.42 4.60
N SER A 33 44.93 13.67 4.98
CA SER A 33 45.98 14.52 5.52
C SER A 33 45.86 14.55 7.03
N ARG A 34 46.88 13.97 7.68
CA ARG A 34 47.21 14.21 9.09
C ARG A 34 47.70 15.65 9.19
N GLU A 35 46.97 16.49 9.89
CA GLU A 35 47.47 17.79 10.35
C GLU A 35 47.41 17.78 11.86
N ARG A 36 48.59 17.91 12.45
CA ARG A 36 48.91 17.70 13.85
C ARG A 36 49.38 19.07 14.33
N ASP A 37 48.42 19.92 14.69
CA ASP A 37 48.72 21.25 15.20
C ASP A 37 48.76 21.25 16.72
N GLU A 38 49.89 21.76 17.21
CA GLU A 38 50.21 22.07 18.59
C GLU A 38 49.17 23.01 19.21
N ALA A 39 48.66 22.64 20.38
CA ALA A 39 47.84 23.51 21.20
C ALA A 39 48.73 24.46 22.04
N PRO A 40 48.54 25.79 21.96
CA PRO A 40 49.24 26.71 22.85
C PRO A 40 48.70 26.64 24.29
N ALA A 41 49.59 26.84 25.25
CA ALA A 41 49.32 26.84 26.68
C ALA A 41 48.19 27.80 27.06
N ARG A 42 47.20 27.25 27.78
CA ARG A 42 45.98 27.94 28.22
C ARG A 42 46.31 28.85 29.41
N ALA A 43 46.05 30.15 29.27
CA ALA A 43 46.14 31.12 30.36
C ALA A 43 45.15 30.78 31.50
N PRO A 44 45.46 31.11 32.77
CA PRO A 44 44.58 30.88 33.90
C PRO A 44 43.30 31.72 33.78
N ALA A 45 42.16 31.08 34.06
CA ALA A 45 40.84 31.69 33.99
C ALA A 45 40.67 32.80 35.05
N PRO A 46 40.04 33.94 34.71
CA PRO A 46 39.69 34.96 35.70
C PRO A 46 38.64 34.43 36.69
N ALA A 47 38.75 34.89 37.94
CA ALA A 47 37.85 34.54 39.03
C ALA A 47 36.39 34.86 38.68
N ALA A 48 35.51 33.89 38.93
CA ALA A 48 34.09 33.96 38.60
C ALA A 48 33.40 35.08 39.40
N ALA A 49 32.74 36.00 38.68
CA ALA A 49 31.84 36.98 39.27
C ALA A 49 30.62 36.29 39.92
N PRO A 50 30.03 36.87 40.98
CA PRO A 50 28.85 36.32 41.63
C PRO A 50 27.68 36.21 40.63
N ALA A 51 27.08 35.02 40.57
CA ALA A 51 25.99 34.72 39.65
C ALA A 51 24.77 35.58 39.95
N ALA A 52 24.29 36.30 38.93
CA ALA A 52 23.00 36.99 38.99
C ALA A 52 21.85 36.00 39.26
N PRO A 53 20.80 36.41 39.99
CA PRO A 53 19.65 35.55 40.25
C PRO A 53 19.00 35.14 38.93
N ARG A 54 19.04 33.84 38.64
CA ARG A 54 18.40 33.25 37.45
C ARG A 54 16.90 33.48 37.56
N GLN A 55 16.34 34.30 36.67
CA GLN A 55 14.91 34.37 36.45
C GLN A 55 14.41 32.96 36.12
N ARG A 56 13.49 32.43 36.94
CA ARG A 56 12.78 31.19 36.66
C ARG A 56 11.97 31.40 35.38
N VAL A 57 12.50 30.95 34.26
CA VAL A 57 11.72 30.77 33.03
C VAL A 57 10.60 29.80 33.39
N GLY A 58 9.35 30.29 33.37
CA GLY A 58 8.17 29.48 33.60
C GLY A 58 8.19 28.29 32.65
N ILE A 59 8.26 27.09 33.22
CA ILE A 59 8.18 25.85 32.45
C ILE A 59 6.82 25.88 31.75
N ALA A 60 6.83 25.93 30.42
CA ALA A 60 5.61 25.85 29.62
C ALA A 60 4.82 24.61 30.09
N PRO A 61 3.49 24.73 30.27
CA PRO A 61 2.68 23.61 30.74
C PRO A 61 2.95 22.40 29.86
N ARG A 62 3.34 21.29 30.48
CA ARG A 62 3.53 20.00 29.81
C ARG A 62 2.21 19.69 29.12
N VAL A 63 2.20 19.68 27.79
CA VAL A 63 1.04 19.21 27.02
C VAL A 63 0.80 17.77 27.43
N GLU A 64 -0.21 17.55 28.28
CA GLU A 64 -0.61 16.21 28.67
C GLU A 64 -1.00 15.47 27.40
N THR A 65 -0.24 14.42 27.10
CA THR A 65 -0.58 13.57 25.98
C THR A 65 -1.89 12.86 26.34
N PRO A 66 -2.89 12.81 25.45
CA PRO A 66 -4.15 12.13 25.73
C PRO A 66 -3.87 10.76 26.32
N ARG A 67 -4.50 10.43 27.45
CA ARG A 67 -4.47 9.06 28.00
C ARG A 67 -5.24 8.20 27.01
N VAL A 68 -4.50 7.58 26.10
CA VAL A 68 -5.07 6.61 25.17
C VAL A 68 -5.33 5.34 25.98
N PRO A 69 -6.57 4.84 26.04
CA PRO A 69 -6.80 3.54 26.65
C PRO A 69 -5.98 2.51 25.87
N ALA A 70 -5.26 1.66 26.61
CA ALA A 70 -4.64 0.48 26.01
C ALA A 70 -5.70 -0.26 25.18
N PRO A 71 -5.35 -0.85 24.03
CA PRO A 71 -6.28 -1.73 23.34
C PRO A 71 -6.77 -2.76 24.36
N ALA A 72 -8.06 -2.69 24.71
CA ALA A 72 -8.67 -3.70 25.55
C ALA A 72 -8.53 -5.02 24.79
N ASN A 73 -7.92 -6.02 25.43
CA ASN A 73 -7.63 -7.31 24.84
C ASN A 73 -8.77 -7.74 23.90
N GLU A 74 -8.44 -7.97 22.63
CA GLU A 74 -9.29 -8.53 21.57
C GLU A 74 -10.33 -7.62 20.89
N LEU A 75 -10.54 -6.37 21.32
CA LEU A 75 -11.48 -5.47 20.65
C LEU A 75 -10.78 -4.20 20.18
N ALA A 76 -10.29 -4.20 18.94
CA ALA A 76 -9.95 -2.95 18.27
C ALA A 76 -11.27 -2.23 17.91
N PRO A 77 -11.48 -0.99 18.39
CA PRO A 77 -12.65 -0.23 17.98
C PRO A 77 -12.49 0.23 16.52
N ALA A 78 -13.58 0.01 15.79
CA ALA A 78 -13.89 0.45 14.44
C ALA A 78 -13.22 -0.27 13.25
N ALA A 79 -14.10 -0.70 12.34
CA ALA A 79 -13.76 -1.19 11.01
C ALA A 79 -12.89 -0.19 10.22
N PRO A 80 -12.02 -0.69 9.34
CA PRO A 80 -11.40 0.14 8.34
C PRO A 80 -12.51 0.84 7.53
N GLY A 81 -12.54 2.16 7.53
CA GLY A 81 -13.19 2.85 6.42
C GLY A 81 -12.42 2.53 5.13
N SER A 82 -12.96 2.86 3.97
CA SER A 82 -12.31 2.74 2.65
C SER A 82 -10.96 3.48 2.52
N SER A 83 -10.49 4.15 3.58
CA SER A 83 -9.22 4.89 3.69
C SER A 83 -8.31 4.38 4.81
N ALA A 84 -8.57 3.20 5.38
CA ALA A 84 -7.66 2.63 6.37
C ALA A 84 -6.26 2.52 5.79
N ALA A 85 -5.41 3.38 6.33
CA ALA A 85 -4.11 3.66 5.77
C ALA A 85 -3.22 2.44 5.75
N ALA A 86 -2.35 2.39 4.74
CA ALA A 86 -1.22 1.49 4.77
C ALA A 86 -0.48 1.64 6.11
N PRO A 87 -0.22 0.52 6.81
CA PRO A 87 0.58 0.55 8.01
C PRO A 87 2.01 1.03 7.68
N PRO A 88 2.68 1.68 8.64
CA PRO A 88 4.01 2.25 8.50
C PRO A 88 5.03 1.16 8.25
N VAL A 89 6.00 1.45 7.39
CA VAL A 89 7.09 0.54 7.10
C VAL A 89 8.31 0.82 7.99
N GLY A 90 9.16 -0.18 8.21
CA GLY A 90 10.41 -0.04 8.96
C GLY A 90 10.25 -0.01 10.48
N ILE A 91 9.09 -0.44 10.99
CA ILE A 91 8.79 -0.44 12.43
C ILE A 91 9.63 -1.43 13.25
N HIS A 92 10.11 -2.52 12.64
CA HIS A 92 10.85 -3.58 13.34
C HIS A 92 12.13 -3.07 13.99
N ARG A 93 12.73 -2.00 13.45
CA ARG A 93 13.91 -1.37 14.05
C ARG A 93 13.61 -0.80 15.45
N ARG A 94 12.36 -0.41 15.72
CA ARG A 94 11.93 0.22 16.97
C ARG A 94 11.50 -0.79 18.02
N GLU A 95 10.94 -1.93 17.61
CA GLU A 95 10.45 -2.99 18.51
C GLU A 95 11.52 -3.43 19.51
N GLY A 96 12.78 -3.56 19.07
CA GLY A 96 13.89 -3.97 19.94
C GLY A 96 14.25 -2.95 21.04
N SER A 97 13.94 -1.66 20.86
CA SER A 97 14.25 -0.59 21.82
C SER A 97 13.03 -0.09 22.59
N GLU A 98 11.81 -0.40 22.14
CA GLU A 98 10.54 0.12 22.65
C GLU A 98 9.71 -1.00 23.27
N ASN A 99 10.33 -1.75 24.18
CA ASN A 99 9.81 -2.97 24.78
C ASN A 99 9.43 -2.83 26.26
N ALA A 100 9.44 -1.62 26.83
CA ALA A 100 8.90 -1.42 28.17
C ALA A 100 7.38 -1.67 28.18
N PRO A 101 6.86 -2.64 28.96
CA PRO A 101 5.44 -2.96 28.99
C PRO A 101 4.58 -1.77 29.43
N HIS A 102 3.34 -1.74 28.93
CA HIS A 102 2.32 -0.74 29.25
C HIS A 102 2.73 0.71 28.97
N ARG A 103 3.64 0.91 28.01
CA ARG A 103 4.14 2.23 27.64
C ARG A 103 3.74 2.58 26.21
N HIS A 104 3.27 3.83 26.05
CA HIS A 104 3.07 4.44 24.73
C HIS A 104 4.35 5.15 24.28
N TYR A 105 4.77 4.84 23.06
CA TYR A 105 5.80 5.55 22.31
C TYR A 105 5.12 6.26 21.16
N TRP A 106 5.36 7.57 21.00
CA TRP A 106 4.72 8.36 19.96
C TRP A 106 5.70 8.64 18.83
N HIS A 107 5.25 8.38 17.61
CA HIS A 107 6.06 8.46 16.41
C HIS A 107 5.41 9.30 15.34
N HIS A 108 6.24 9.79 14.43
CA HIS A 108 5.82 10.45 13.20
C HIS A 108 6.50 9.75 12.02
N LEU A 109 5.70 9.30 11.04
CA LEU A 109 6.21 8.73 9.79
C LEU A 109 5.35 9.23 8.62
N GLY A 110 5.99 9.77 7.58
CA GLY A 110 5.28 10.27 6.39
C GLY A 110 4.24 11.34 6.72
N GLY A 111 4.52 12.23 7.69
CA GLY A 111 3.58 13.27 8.13
C GLY A 111 2.43 12.78 9.01
N ARG A 112 2.39 11.48 9.35
CA ARG A 112 1.33 10.89 10.16
C ARG A 112 1.84 10.53 11.54
N ARG A 113 1.07 10.87 12.56
CA ARG A 113 1.35 10.49 13.94
C ARG A 113 0.77 9.11 14.24
N TYR A 114 1.51 8.26 14.94
CA TYR A 114 1.03 6.99 15.45
C TYR A 114 1.56 6.71 16.85
N SER A 115 0.84 5.86 17.59
CA SER A 115 1.23 5.37 18.92
C SER A 115 1.68 3.92 18.79
N HIS A 116 2.88 3.62 19.29
CA HIS A 116 3.32 2.25 19.53
C HIS A 116 3.08 1.92 21.00
N TYR A 117 2.39 0.82 21.29
CA TYR A 117 2.06 0.35 22.62
C TYR A 117 2.46 -1.11 22.76
N TYR A 118 3.35 -1.42 23.69
CA TYR A 118 3.72 -2.79 24.00
C TYR A 118 2.99 -3.25 25.27
N ASP A 119 2.13 -4.25 25.18
CA ASP A 119 1.34 -4.75 26.33
C ASP A 119 2.10 -5.76 27.21
N GLY A 120 3.38 -6.01 26.90
CA GLY A 120 4.19 -7.07 27.51
C GLY A 120 4.22 -8.38 26.71
N ARG A 121 3.41 -8.50 25.66
CA ARG A 121 3.34 -9.67 24.77
C ARG A 121 3.25 -9.29 23.29
N VAL A 122 2.49 -8.26 22.97
CA VAL A 122 2.17 -7.82 21.60
C VAL A 122 2.53 -6.35 21.44
N HIS A 123 3.17 -6.04 20.32
CA HIS A 123 3.40 -4.68 19.85
C HIS A 123 2.17 -4.20 19.07
N TRP A 124 1.52 -3.14 19.57
CA TRP A 124 0.35 -2.53 18.97
C TRP A 124 0.70 -1.18 18.37
N TYR A 125 0.14 -0.86 17.21
CA TYR A 125 0.37 0.38 16.49
C TYR A 125 -0.97 1.04 16.21
N GLY A 126 -1.23 2.13 16.93
CA GLY A 126 -2.46 2.89 16.93
C GLY A 126 -2.37 4.14 16.06
N TYR A 127 -3.29 4.30 15.12
CA TYR A 127 -3.45 5.53 14.35
C TYR A 127 -4.65 6.31 14.87
N PRO A 128 -4.50 7.62 15.15
CA PRO A 128 -5.62 8.44 15.58
C PRO A 128 -6.67 8.54 14.48
N ARG A 129 -7.94 8.34 14.86
CA ARG A 129 -9.13 8.51 14.03
C ARG A 129 -10.19 9.26 14.83
N GLY A 130 -10.21 10.59 14.71
CA GLY A 130 -11.08 11.41 15.54
C GLY A 130 -10.70 11.30 17.02
N ALA A 131 -11.64 10.90 17.87
CA ALA A 131 -11.40 10.64 19.29
C ALA A 131 -10.86 9.22 19.57
N ASP A 132 -10.90 8.34 18.58
CA ASP A 132 -10.56 6.93 18.71
C ASP A 132 -9.20 6.59 18.09
N PHE A 133 -8.76 5.35 18.31
CA PHE A 133 -7.57 4.77 17.69
C PHE A 133 -7.92 3.51 16.91
N TRP A 134 -7.34 3.39 15.73
CA TRP A 134 -7.26 2.14 15.01
C TRP A 134 -5.97 1.42 15.34
N TRP A 135 -6.08 0.28 16.01
CA TRP A 135 -4.94 -0.51 16.44
C TRP A 135 -4.64 -1.63 15.45
N THR A 136 -3.40 -1.68 15.01
CA THR A 136 -2.84 -2.76 14.19
C THR A 136 -1.74 -3.47 14.96
N ARG A 137 -1.40 -4.71 14.59
CA ARG A 137 -0.25 -5.43 15.15
C ARG A 137 0.53 -6.12 14.03
N PRO A 138 1.86 -6.10 14.04
CA PRO A 138 2.65 -6.96 13.18
C PRO A 138 2.52 -8.41 13.69
N TYR A 139 2.23 -9.33 12.78
CA TYR A 139 2.15 -10.75 13.07
C TYR A 139 2.39 -11.56 11.80
N GLY A 140 3.35 -12.49 11.83
CA GLY A 140 3.62 -13.37 10.69
C GLY A 140 4.06 -12.66 9.41
N GLY A 141 4.79 -11.55 9.52
CA GLY A 141 5.23 -10.75 8.36
C GLY A 141 4.17 -9.80 7.79
N TYR A 142 2.94 -9.83 8.33
CA TYR A 142 1.87 -8.94 7.92
C TYR A 142 1.43 -8.03 9.05
N TRP A 143 0.70 -6.99 8.67
CA TRP A 143 0.02 -6.10 9.58
C TRP A 143 -1.41 -6.53 9.75
N TRP A 144 -1.82 -6.81 10.97
CA TRP A 144 -3.17 -7.28 11.27
C TRP A 144 -3.97 -6.19 11.95
N LEU A 145 -5.23 -6.05 11.52
CA LEU A 145 -6.25 -5.18 12.09
C LEU A 145 -7.42 -6.08 12.49
N TYR A 146 -7.94 -5.88 13.69
CA TYR A 146 -9.24 -6.47 14.03
C TYR A 146 -10.34 -5.55 13.55
N ASP A 147 -11.12 -6.03 12.59
CA ASP A 147 -12.29 -5.34 12.08
C ASP A 147 -13.48 -5.61 13.01
N GLY A 148 -13.72 -4.66 13.91
CA GLY A 148 -14.79 -4.76 14.91
C GLY A 148 -16.21 -4.81 14.32
N ARG A 149 -16.45 -4.26 13.11
CA ARG A 149 -17.78 -4.30 12.48
C ARG A 149 -18.13 -5.71 12.03
N TYR A 150 -17.14 -6.43 11.53
CA TYR A 150 -17.31 -7.75 10.97
C TYR A 150 -16.78 -8.88 11.87
N ALA A 151 -16.32 -8.53 13.07
CA ALA A 151 -15.76 -9.41 14.09
C ALA A 151 -14.69 -10.38 13.53
N ARG A 152 -13.69 -9.83 12.82
CA ARG A 152 -12.67 -10.64 12.14
C ARG A 152 -11.30 -9.98 12.11
N TRP A 153 -10.27 -10.81 11.99
CA TRP A 153 -8.91 -10.36 11.77
C TRP A 153 -8.62 -10.24 10.27
N SER A 154 -8.15 -9.07 9.87
CA SER A 154 -7.75 -8.78 8.50
C SER A 154 -6.28 -8.39 8.47
N TYR A 155 -5.57 -8.78 7.42
CA TYR A 155 -4.16 -8.46 7.22
C TYR A 155 -3.96 -7.54 6.03
N TRP A 156 -3.01 -6.61 6.13
CA TRP A 156 -2.66 -5.72 5.03
C TRP A 156 -1.69 -6.42 4.08
N SER A 157 -2.05 -6.47 2.81
CA SER A 157 -1.19 -6.98 1.73
C SER A 157 -1.58 -6.34 0.40
N ASN A 158 -0.59 -6.08 -0.46
CA ASN A 158 -0.80 -5.57 -1.82
C ASN A 158 -1.71 -4.33 -1.91
N GLY A 159 -1.68 -3.45 -0.90
CA GLY A 159 -2.48 -2.23 -0.87
C GLY A 159 -3.93 -2.39 -0.40
N TYR A 160 -4.31 -3.57 0.09
CA TYR A 160 -5.67 -3.86 0.57
C TYR A 160 -5.64 -4.57 1.92
N TRP A 161 -6.77 -4.51 2.63
CA TRP A 161 -7.04 -5.37 3.78
C TRP A 161 -7.66 -6.67 3.29
N TRP A 162 -7.08 -7.79 3.70
CA TRP A 162 -7.47 -9.12 3.33
C TRP A 162 -7.98 -9.86 4.55
N TRP A 163 -9.05 -10.63 4.39
CA TRP A 163 -9.56 -11.50 5.43
C TRP A 163 -9.49 -12.96 4.95
N PRO A 164 -8.80 -13.85 5.68
CA PRO A 164 -8.89 -15.29 5.43
C PRO A 164 -10.25 -15.77 5.95
N GLY A 165 -11.22 -15.88 5.05
CA GLY A 165 -12.56 -16.35 5.37
C GLY A 165 -12.63 -17.86 5.65
N PRO A 166 -13.81 -18.35 6.07
CA PRO A 166 -14.04 -19.77 6.28
C PRO A 166 -13.69 -20.60 5.03
N GLY A 167 -13.09 -21.77 5.25
CA GLY A 167 -12.73 -22.67 4.14
C GLY A 167 -11.52 -22.19 3.31
N GLY A 168 -10.76 -21.19 3.78
CA GLY A 168 -9.56 -20.70 3.10
C GLY A 168 -9.84 -19.71 1.96
N VAL A 169 -11.11 -19.35 1.73
CA VAL A 169 -11.49 -18.32 0.76
C VAL A 169 -10.93 -16.99 1.22
N GLN A 170 -10.08 -16.37 0.39
CA GLN A 170 -9.59 -15.02 0.67
C GLN A 170 -10.69 -14.02 0.36
N TYR A 171 -10.82 -12.99 1.18
CA TYR A 171 -11.68 -11.85 0.91
C TYR A 171 -10.85 -10.59 0.90
N VAL A 172 -11.17 -9.66 0.00
CA VAL A 172 -10.58 -8.32 0.00
C VAL A 172 -11.59 -7.32 0.53
N PHE A 173 -11.15 -6.37 1.35
CA PHE A 173 -11.97 -5.26 1.80
C PHE A 173 -11.90 -4.10 0.81
N VAL A 174 -13.01 -3.83 0.14
CA VAL A 174 -13.17 -2.75 -0.84
C VAL A 174 -14.52 -2.11 -0.59
N ASN A 175 -14.65 -0.78 -0.68
CA ASN A 175 -15.96 -0.10 -0.53
C ASN A 175 -16.75 -0.43 0.73
N ASP A 176 -16.08 -0.51 1.88
CA ASP A 176 -16.76 -0.78 3.14
C ASP A 176 -17.41 -2.19 3.19
N GLY A 177 -16.92 -3.13 2.37
CA GLY A 177 -17.37 -4.52 2.33
C GLY A 177 -16.25 -5.51 2.00
N TYR A 178 -16.41 -6.76 2.45
CA TYR A 178 -15.53 -7.87 2.07
C TYR A 178 -16.10 -8.61 0.87
N TYR A 179 -15.31 -8.75 -0.18
CA TYR A 179 -15.67 -9.47 -1.40
C TYR A 179 -14.83 -10.74 -1.49
N PRO A 180 -15.43 -11.91 -1.79
CA PRO A 180 -14.67 -13.12 -1.98
C PRO A 180 -13.70 -12.91 -3.14
N TYR A 181 -12.42 -13.02 -2.84
CA TYR A 181 -11.37 -13.18 -3.81
C TYR A 181 -11.30 -14.66 -4.15
N GLU A 182 -12.28 -15.13 -4.90
CA GLU A 182 -12.11 -16.38 -5.60
C GLU A 182 -10.95 -16.19 -6.56
N THR A 183 -9.81 -16.80 -6.25
CA THR A 183 -8.76 -17.08 -7.23
C THR A 183 -9.47 -17.58 -8.48
N ALA A 184 -9.45 -16.78 -9.55
CA ALA A 184 -10.25 -16.94 -10.76
C ALA A 184 -9.87 -18.19 -11.58
N ARG A 185 -9.85 -19.36 -10.95
CA ARG A 185 -9.56 -20.67 -11.53
C ARG A 185 -10.82 -21.50 -11.77
N GLY A 186 -12.01 -21.06 -11.32
CA GLY A 186 -13.21 -21.90 -11.37
C GLY A 186 -14.48 -21.26 -11.94
N LEU A 187 -14.47 -19.96 -12.25
CA LEU A 187 -15.66 -19.24 -12.66
C LEU A 187 -15.95 -19.42 -14.17
N GLY A 188 -16.30 -20.65 -14.52
CA GLY A 188 -16.87 -20.99 -15.81
C GLY A 188 -18.23 -20.31 -15.99
N ARG A 189 -18.32 -19.46 -17.02
CA ARG A 189 -19.57 -18.99 -17.64
C ARG A 189 -20.54 -18.31 -16.66
N TYR A 190 -20.18 -17.12 -16.17
CA TYR A 190 -21.20 -16.17 -15.76
C TYR A 190 -21.90 -15.64 -17.01
N ALA A 191 -23.24 -15.66 -17.00
CA ALA A 191 -24.06 -15.02 -18.02
C ALA A 191 -23.58 -13.59 -18.24
N THR A 192 -23.42 -13.16 -19.50
CA THR A 192 -22.94 -11.83 -19.88
C THR A 192 -23.84 -10.76 -19.28
N PRO A 193 -23.41 -10.03 -18.24
CA PRO A 193 -24.30 -9.05 -17.65
C PRO A 193 -24.19 -7.77 -18.45
N VAL A 194 -25.34 -7.15 -18.72
CA VAL A 194 -25.37 -5.82 -19.33
C VAL A 194 -24.80 -4.84 -18.30
N ALA A 195 -23.80 -4.03 -18.70
CA ALA A 195 -23.32 -2.94 -17.84
C ALA A 195 -24.48 -2.03 -17.42
N GLY A 196 -24.58 -1.73 -16.13
CA GLY A 196 -25.39 -0.62 -15.65
C GLY A 196 -24.90 0.69 -16.27
N GLU A 197 -25.78 1.69 -16.45
CA GLU A 197 -25.40 2.95 -17.10
C GLU A 197 -24.28 3.69 -16.37
N ASP A 198 -24.20 3.56 -15.04
CA ASP A 198 -23.15 4.15 -14.19
C ASP A 198 -21.75 3.52 -14.41
N ALA A 199 -21.71 2.36 -15.07
CA ALA A 199 -20.49 1.65 -15.42
C ALA A 199 -19.85 2.17 -16.71
N ARG A 200 -20.36 3.26 -17.31
CA ARG A 200 -19.84 3.81 -18.56
C ARG A 200 -19.18 5.16 -18.31
N GLY A 201 -17.94 5.30 -18.77
CA GLY A 201 -17.19 6.53 -18.64
C GLY A 201 -15.69 6.33 -18.79
N PRO A 202 -14.92 7.43 -18.83
CA PRO A 202 -13.47 7.37 -18.77
C PRO A 202 -12.99 7.39 -17.30
N TRP A 203 -12.30 6.35 -16.85
CA TRP A 203 -11.56 6.36 -15.58
C TRP A 203 -10.12 6.75 -15.87
N THR A 204 -9.68 7.90 -15.37
CA THR A 204 -8.29 8.35 -15.52
C THR A 204 -7.49 7.99 -14.26
N SER A 205 -6.25 7.54 -14.43
CA SER A 205 -5.35 7.29 -13.31
C SER A 205 -4.97 8.57 -12.56
N PRO A 206 -4.57 8.49 -11.27
CA PRO A 206 -4.17 9.66 -10.49
C PRO A 206 -3.00 10.45 -11.08
N ASP A 207 -2.09 9.77 -11.79
CA ASP A 207 -0.98 10.41 -12.50
C ASP A 207 -1.36 11.00 -13.87
N GLY A 208 -2.62 10.81 -14.30
CA GLY A 208 -3.14 11.28 -15.58
C GLY A 208 -2.62 10.52 -16.81
N ARG A 209 -1.81 9.48 -16.66
CA ARG A 209 -1.11 8.79 -17.77
C ARG A 209 -1.86 7.60 -18.33
N ARG A 210 -2.83 7.06 -17.59
CA ARG A 210 -3.65 5.92 -17.99
C ARG A 210 -5.11 6.31 -18.02
N LEU A 211 -5.82 5.64 -18.91
CA LEU A 211 -7.25 5.79 -19.09
C LEU A 211 -7.82 4.38 -19.24
N VAL A 212 -8.82 4.02 -18.45
CA VAL A 212 -9.66 2.86 -18.74
C VAL A 212 -11.00 3.36 -19.23
N GLU A 213 -11.50 2.79 -20.31
CA GLU A 213 -12.87 2.99 -20.78
C GLU A 213 -13.60 1.66 -20.77
N ILE A 214 -14.88 1.69 -20.38
CA ILE A 214 -15.79 0.56 -20.48
C ILE A 214 -16.68 0.84 -21.69
N THR A 215 -16.57 0.00 -22.73
CA THR A 215 -17.21 0.23 -24.02
C THR A 215 -17.99 -0.99 -24.51
N GLY A 216 -18.88 -0.76 -25.47
CA GLY A 216 -19.63 -1.83 -26.13
C GLY A 216 -20.74 -2.45 -25.29
N PRO A 217 -21.55 -3.35 -25.89
CA PRO A 217 -22.67 -4.01 -25.22
C PRO A 217 -22.23 -5.01 -24.15
N GLU A 218 -21.03 -5.57 -24.27
CA GLU A 218 -20.45 -6.52 -23.32
C GLU A 218 -19.70 -5.84 -22.16
N ALA A 219 -19.71 -4.51 -22.08
CA ALA A 219 -18.98 -3.76 -21.05
C ALA A 219 -17.48 -4.12 -21.00
N GLN A 220 -16.82 -3.97 -22.14
CA GLN A 220 -15.40 -4.27 -22.30
C GLN A 220 -14.55 -3.18 -21.66
N ALA A 221 -13.82 -3.50 -20.60
CA ALA A 221 -12.83 -2.61 -20.00
C ALA A 221 -11.53 -2.65 -20.83
N VAL A 222 -11.15 -1.48 -21.35
CA VAL A 222 -9.96 -1.31 -22.19
C VAL A 222 -9.06 -0.24 -21.59
N LEU A 223 -7.78 -0.56 -21.41
CA LEU A 223 -6.73 0.32 -20.94
C LEU A 223 -6.04 1.03 -22.12
N PHE A 224 -5.85 2.32 -21.96
CA PHE A 224 -5.17 3.22 -22.89
C PHE A 224 -4.03 3.99 -22.20
N ASP A 225 -3.01 4.33 -22.98
CA ASP A 225 -1.99 5.30 -22.68
C ASP A 225 -2.47 6.71 -23.07
N LYS A 226 -2.66 7.58 -22.08
CA LYS A 226 -3.16 8.95 -22.26
C LYS A 226 -2.05 9.96 -22.57
N THR A 227 -0.79 9.51 -22.64
CA THR A 227 0.33 10.40 -23.01
C THR A 227 0.41 10.66 -24.52
N ALA A 228 -0.30 9.87 -25.33
CA ALA A 228 -0.45 10.07 -26.77
C ALA A 228 -1.78 10.77 -27.11
N THR A 229 -1.81 11.48 -28.23
CA THR A 229 -3.03 12.08 -28.80
C THR A 229 -3.21 11.61 -30.25
N PRO A 230 -4.20 10.75 -30.55
CA PRO A 230 -5.20 10.19 -29.63
C PRO A 230 -4.58 9.19 -28.61
N PRO A 231 -5.27 8.89 -27.49
CA PRO A 231 -4.82 7.89 -26.53
C PRO A 231 -4.50 6.55 -27.20
N GLY A 232 -3.36 5.96 -26.86
CA GLY A 232 -2.90 4.71 -27.46
C GLY A 232 -3.51 3.50 -26.76
N TYR A 233 -4.09 2.56 -27.49
CA TYR A 233 -4.53 1.29 -26.91
C TYR A 233 -3.35 0.55 -26.26
N LEU A 234 -3.53 0.10 -25.02
CA LEU A 234 -2.55 -0.74 -24.34
C LEU A 234 -3.06 -2.18 -24.23
N ARG A 235 -4.23 -2.37 -23.62
CA ARG A 235 -4.67 -3.72 -23.23
C ARG A 235 -6.16 -3.83 -22.95
N PHE A 236 -6.73 -4.99 -23.30
CA PHE A 236 -8.04 -5.42 -22.84
C PHE A 236 -7.95 -5.99 -21.41
N LEU A 237 -8.75 -5.47 -20.49
CA LEU A 237 -8.77 -5.89 -19.08
C LEU A 237 -9.86 -6.92 -18.77
N GLY A 238 -10.93 -6.98 -19.57
CA GLY A 238 -11.99 -7.98 -19.42
C GLY A 238 -13.35 -7.49 -19.91
N ALA A 239 -14.29 -8.43 -20.08
CA ALA A 239 -15.68 -8.15 -20.41
C ALA A 239 -16.56 -8.24 -19.16
N GLY A 240 -17.73 -7.60 -19.19
CA GLY A 240 -18.65 -7.51 -18.08
C GLY A 240 -18.18 -6.54 -16.99
N ALA A 241 -17.30 -5.58 -17.31
CA ALA A 241 -16.80 -4.63 -16.33
C ALA A 241 -17.90 -3.65 -15.90
N GLN A 242 -18.02 -3.43 -14.60
CA GLN A 242 -18.98 -2.49 -14.02
C GLN A 242 -18.30 -1.28 -13.38
N ARG A 243 -17.07 -1.44 -12.91
CA ARG A 243 -16.37 -0.36 -12.23
C ARG A 243 -14.88 -0.48 -12.42
N VAL A 244 -14.21 0.65 -12.54
CA VAL A 244 -12.76 0.72 -12.56
C VAL A 244 -12.30 1.67 -11.48
N ARG A 245 -11.21 1.30 -10.83
CA ARG A 245 -10.51 2.13 -9.86
C ARG A 245 -9.03 2.05 -10.10
N PHE A 246 -8.37 3.18 -9.91
CA PHE A 246 -6.93 3.22 -9.80
C PHE A 246 -6.56 3.37 -8.34
N SER A 247 -5.57 2.61 -7.90
CA SER A 247 -4.84 2.96 -6.69
C SER A 247 -3.75 3.96 -7.04
N THR A 248 -3.43 4.86 -6.10
CA THR A 248 -2.32 5.82 -6.27
C THR A 248 -0.96 5.16 -6.12
N GLY A 249 -0.91 3.89 -5.70
CA GLY A 249 0.26 3.31 -5.09
C GLY A 249 0.63 4.03 -3.79
N GLY A 250 1.68 3.55 -3.14
CA GLY A 250 2.33 4.17 -1.99
C GLY A 250 3.84 4.10 -2.15
N ALA A 251 4.60 4.48 -1.11
CA ALA A 251 6.06 4.43 -1.13
C ALA A 251 6.62 3.02 -1.49
N GLU A 252 5.83 1.97 -1.26
CA GLU A 252 6.24 0.58 -1.46
C GLU A 252 5.21 -0.28 -2.21
N SER A 253 4.09 0.29 -2.63
CA SER A 253 3.12 -0.41 -3.48
C SER A 253 3.03 0.28 -4.82
N LEU A 254 3.17 -0.51 -5.89
CA LEU A 254 2.95 0.00 -7.23
C LEU A 254 1.47 0.37 -7.40
N PRO A 255 1.16 1.42 -8.16
CA PRO A 255 -0.21 1.70 -8.56
C PRO A 255 -0.81 0.52 -9.33
N THR A 256 -2.09 0.30 -9.12
CA THR A 256 -2.84 -0.84 -9.64
C THR A 256 -4.19 -0.41 -10.17
N ILE A 257 -4.75 -1.22 -11.06
CA ILE A 257 -6.08 -1.06 -11.63
C ILE A 257 -6.95 -2.17 -11.04
N LEU A 258 -8.00 -1.81 -10.32
CA LEU A 258 -9.03 -2.74 -9.89
C LEU A 258 -10.22 -2.62 -10.84
N VAL A 259 -10.56 -3.72 -11.50
CA VAL A 259 -11.76 -3.83 -12.34
C VAL A 259 -12.75 -4.73 -11.63
N GLU A 260 -13.91 -4.18 -11.28
CA GLU A 260 -15.06 -4.93 -10.75
C GLU A 260 -15.91 -5.39 -11.93
N PHE A 261 -16.22 -6.68 -12.00
CA PHE A 261 -17.04 -7.29 -13.02
C PHE A 261 -18.43 -7.59 -12.47
N ALA A 262 -19.39 -7.63 -13.38
CA ALA A 262 -20.72 -8.04 -13.08
C ALA A 262 -20.74 -9.51 -12.60
N GLY A 263 -21.59 -9.80 -11.63
CA GLY A 263 -21.52 -11.06 -10.86
C GLY A 263 -20.64 -10.96 -9.61
N GLY A 264 -20.06 -9.79 -9.31
CA GLY A 264 -19.34 -9.51 -8.07
C GLY A 264 -17.87 -9.94 -8.06
N GLY A 265 -17.38 -10.51 -9.16
CA GLY A 265 -15.96 -10.79 -9.35
C GLY A 265 -15.15 -9.52 -9.57
N PHE A 266 -13.84 -9.59 -9.36
CA PHE A 266 -12.93 -8.49 -9.69
C PHE A 266 -11.57 -9.04 -10.14
N ALA A 267 -10.78 -8.20 -10.79
CA ALA A 267 -9.38 -8.48 -11.09
C ALA A 267 -8.50 -7.27 -10.80
N LEU A 268 -7.24 -7.54 -10.44
CA LEU A 268 -6.21 -6.55 -10.23
C LEU A 268 -5.21 -6.60 -11.38
N PHE A 269 -4.86 -5.43 -11.89
CA PHE A 269 -3.86 -5.26 -12.94
C PHE A 269 -2.79 -4.26 -12.51
N ASP A 270 -1.59 -4.41 -13.07
CA ASP A 270 -0.59 -3.35 -13.03
C ASP A 270 -0.98 -2.19 -13.97
N MET A 271 -0.18 -1.12 -13.99
CA MET A 271 -0.42 0.04 -14.85
C MET A 271 -0.19 -0.21 -16.35
N ASP A 272 0.30 -1.39 -16.73
CA ASP A 272 0.40 -1.83 -18.12
C ASP A 272 -0.74 -2.81 -18.49
N GLY A 273 -1.67 -3.05 -17.56
CA GLY A 273 -2.81 -3.94 -17.73
C GLY A 273 -2.46 -5.42 -17.60
N ARG A 274 -1.28 -5.80 -17.09
CA ARG A 274 -0.97 -7.19 -16.78
C ARG A 274 -1.67 -7.58 -15.49
N ARG A 275 -2.29 -8.76 -15.50
CA ARG A 275 -2.98 -9.30 -14.32
C ARG A 275 -1.96 -9.60 -13.23
N LEU A 276 -2.21 -9.10 -12.01
CA LEU A 276 -1.33 -9.30 -10.85
C LEU A 276 -1.62 -10.59 -10.07
N ASP A 277 -2.72 -11.28 -10.39
CA ASP A 277 -3.23 -12.46 -9.69
C ASP A 277 -2.90 -13.80 -10.41
N ALA A 278 -2.07 -13.77 -11.46
CA ALA A 278 -1.84 -14.91 -12.35
C ALA A 278 -0.94 -16.03 -11.77
N ASN A 279 -0.26 -15.81 -10.63
CA ASN A 279 0.77 -16.71 -10.10
C ASN A 279 0.37 -17.62 -8.93
N ALA A 280 -0.90 -17.68 -8.50
CA ALA A 280 -1.28 -18.52 -7.37
C ALA A 280 -1.58 -19.98 -7.79
N SER A 281 -0.61 -20.88 -7.59
CA SER A 281 -0.89 -22.31 -7.39
C SER A 281 -1.09 -22.58 -5.89
N ALA A 282 -2.22 -23.18 -5.53
CA ALA A 282 -2.71 -23.34 -4.15
C ALA A 282 -2.29 -24.69 -3.51
N PRO A 283 -2.25 -24.75 -2.16
CA PRO A 283 -2.73 -25.92 -1.42
C PRO A 283 -3.83 -25.61 -0.38
N ALA A 284 -4.40 -26.69 0.18
CA ALA A 284 -5.77 -26.92 0.68
C ALA A 284 -6.09 -26.49 2.16
N PRO A 285 -7.37 -26.56 2.64
CA PRO A 285 -7.95 -25.69 3.68
C PRO A 285 -8.09 -26.30 5.11
N SER A 286 -8.33 -25.48 6.15
CA SER A 286 -9.14 -25.84 7.35
C SER A 286 -9.53 -24.63 8.26
N GLN A 287 -10.49 -24.88 9.18
CA GLN A 287 -11.40 -24.01 9.96
C GLN A 287 -10.80 -22.90 10.85
N ALA A 288 -11.62 -21.87 11.18
CA ALA A 288 -11.25 -20.58 11.78
C ALA A 288 -10.83 -20.63 13.27
N PRO A 289 -9.61 -20.16 13.62
CA PRO A 289 -9.17 -19.98 15.01
C PRO A 289 -8.52 -18.61 15.28
N ARG A 290 -8.02 -18.43 16.51
CA ARG A 290 -7.08 -17.37 16.96
C ARG A 290 -6.01 -17.06 15.88
N PRO A 291 -5.43 -15.83 15.84
CA PRO A 291 -4.33 -15.53 14.91
C PRO A 291 -3.31 -16.68 14.92
N PRO A 292 -3.00 -17.29 13.75
CA PRO A 292 -2.48 -18.65 13.66
C PRO A 292 -1.11 -18.75 14.35
N PRO A 293 -0.82 -19.71 15.26
CA PRO A 293 0.49 -19.85 15.89
C PRO A 293 1.62 -19.98 14.83
N MET A 294 2.82 -19.49 15.14
CA MET A 294 3.96 -19.23 14.22
C MET A 294 4.44 -20.38 13.28
N GLY A 295 3.81 -21.56 13.29
CA GLY A 295 4.23 -22.74 12.53
C GLY A 295 3.51 -23.01 11.20
N GLU A 296 2.39 -22.35 10.90
CA GLU A 296 1.52 -22.74 9.76
C GLU A 296 1.01 -21.56 8.91
N LEU A 297 1.83 -20.52 8.73
CA LEU A 297 1.51 -19.52 7.71
C LEU A 297 1.96 -20.03 6.34
N PRO A 298 1.05 -20.19 5.35
CA PRO A 298 1.48 -20.40 3.98
C PRO A 298 2.29 -19.17 3.52
N PRO A 299 3.33 -19.36 2.70
CA PRO A 299 4.10 -18.24 2.18
C PRO A 299 3.18 -17.27 1.41
N PRO A 300 3.46 -15.95 1.43
CA PRO A 300 2.80 -15.01 0.52
C PRO A 300 2.85 -15.55 -0.91
N PRO A 301 1.80 -15.38 -1.71
CA PRO A 301 1.93 -15.60 -3.15
C PRO A 301 3.05 -14.70 -3.68
N PRO A 302 3.91 -15.20 -4.60
CA PRO A 302 4.93 -14.38 -5.24
C PRO A 302 4.32 -13.26 -6.08
#